data_AF-A0AAW0ARD2-F1
#
_entry.id   AF-A0AAW0ARD2-F1
#
_cell.length_a   1.000
_cell.length_b   1.000
_cell.length_c   1.000
_cell.angle_alpha   90.00
_cell.angle_beta   90.00
_cell.angle_gamma   90.00
#
_symmetry.space_group_name_H-M   'P 1'
#
loop_
_entity.id
_entity.type
_entity.pdbx_description
1 polymer ?
#
loop_
_entity_poly.entity_id
_entity_poly.type
_entity_poly.pdbx_seq_one_letter_code
_entity_poly.pdbx_strand_id
1 'polypeptide(L)'
;MRQDDLRVNSSMRYLGDSKKRRKKTFPWLANARAKRWKESSPSGSGDTGDVSGAANDDKENHPMDQRNALGGDHFRKEKNKAVKKANYWEDQAGKRSADVEELKSSLGMKETELRGEHKTIRRQNEVIERQEEIISGLNATNKRHQVEIHALKEKIRRIPARLRTVMKRAAAYFGKQKEETQTYHLKHDGSIPDKARDIFAEMVALDNVPANKVVRVFKRIGEVFGVNVKGDVSRRSIGRITKEGGVAAKLQFAEASQKAKVITEANEKLQFFLGIKTAVNHTSETQRDGWIELVEEIFALLFESGMCSEAEAREFWNLVTGMNSDHAADQKKLFELLKEWKKKLEREMRGEKVVKGMDQLRLVGQSAYHTCAKYAVLTRRKIMFFGLDPFMIASSPTIANPELLIAPSVSHETASLDGTISEAPYSQIVGVIQG
;
A
#
# COMPACT_ATOMS: atom_id res chain seq x y z
N MET A 1 34.63 1.61 54.52
CA MET A 1 33.73 2.37 55.42
C MET A 1 33.29 3.60 54.65
N ARG A 2 32.03 3.84 54.25
CA ARG A 2 30.72 3.24 54.56
C ARG A 2 29.99 2.99 53.23
N GLN A 3 29.43 1.79 53.08
CA GLN A 3 28.41 1.48 52.08
C GLN A 3 27.09 1.75 52.77
N ASP A 4 26.38 2.79 52.35
CA ASP A 4 25.02 3.05 52.81
C ASP A 4 24.02 2.44 51.82
N ASP A 5 23.07 1.72 52.44
CA ASP A 5 22.08 0.85 51.85
C ASP A 5 21.07 1.61 50.96
N LEU A 6 21.00 1.22 49.69
CA LEU A 6 19.80 1.42 48.86
C LEU A 6 19.24 0.06 48.45
N ARG A 7 18.61 -0.62 49.42
CA ARG A 7 17.65 -1.68 49.18
C ARG A 7 16.40 -1.06 48.54
N VAL A 8 16.37 -1.02 47.21
CA VAL A 8 15.13 -0.78 46.46
C VAL A 8 14.29 -2.05 46.53
N ASN A 9 13.12 -1.93 47.15
CA ASN A 9 12.07 -2.96 47.23
C ASN A 9 11.72 -3.51 45.85
N SER A 10 12.20 -4.72 45.55
CA SER A 10 11.67 -5.57 44.48
C SER A 10 10.37 -6.21 44.97
N SER A 11 9.26 -5.47 44.86
CA SER A 11 7.90 -6.04 44.94
C SER A 11 7.37 -6.16 43.51
N MET A 12 7.96 -7.08 42.75
CA MET A 12 7.45 -7.50 41.45
C MET A 12 6.27 -8.44 41.70
N ARG A 13 5.08 -7.85 41.88
CA ARG A 13 3.82 -8.61 41.90
C ARG A 13 3.64 -9.28 40.55
N TYR A 14 3.81 -10.60 40.55
CA TYR A 14 3.27 -11.51 39.55
C TYR A 14 1.75 -11.30 39.46
N LEU A 15 1.31 -10.59 38.42
CA LEU A 15 -0.09 -10.56 38.01
C LEU A 15 -0.23 -11.28 36.68
N GLY A 16 -0.75 -12.50 36.80
CA GLY A 16 -1.77 -12.99 35.89
C GLY A 16 -1.32 -13.33 34.48
N ASP A 17 -0.74 -14.51 34.35
CA ASP A 17 -0.71 -15.27 33.10
C ASP A 17 -2.14 -15.72 32.76
N SER A 18 -2.98 -14.78 32.33
CA SER A 18 -4.40 -15.03 32.01
C SER A 18 -4.56 -15.37 30.54
N LYS A 19 -4.48 -16.67 30.26
CA LYS A 19 -5.25 -17.39 29.24
C LYS A 19 -5.13 -16.85 27.80
N LYS A 20 -4.25 -17.50 27.04
CA LYS A 20 -4.43 -17.77 25.60
C LYS A 20 -5.81 -18.42 25.36
N ARG A 21 -6.88 -17.61 25.29
CA ARG A 21 -8.13 -18.02 24.65
C ARG A 21 -7.89 -17.92 23.15
N ARG A 22 -7.47 -19.05 22.56
CA ARG A 22 -7.65 -19.32 21.13
C ARG A 22 -9.07 -18.89 20.75
N LYS A 23 -9.18 -17.84 19.92
CA LYS A 23 -10.41 -17.56 19.19
C LYS A 23 -10.63 -18.75 18.24
N LYS A 24 -11.32 -19.79 18.72
CA LYS A 24 -12.00 -20.74 17.85
C LYS A 24 -13.07 -19.91 17.14
N THR A 25 -12.75 -19.49 15.93
CA THR A 25 -13.74 -19.06 14.95
C THR A 25 -14.73 -20.20 14.78
N PHE A 26 -15.95 -20.03 15.29
CA PHE A 26 -17.06 -20.95 15.03
C PHE A 26 -17.50 -20.76 13.56
N PRO A 27 -17.32 -21.74 12.66
CA PRO A 27 -17.64 -21.59 11.24
C PRO A 27 -19.15 -21.57 10.93
N TRP A 28 -20.00 -21.71 11.94
CA TRP A 28 -21.45 -21.86 11.76
C TRP A 28 -22.17 -20.51 11.53
N LEU A 29 -21.62 -19.38 11.98
CA LEU A 29 -22.31 -18.07 11.92
C LEU A 29 -22.11 -17.33 10.59
N ALA A 30 -21.21 -17.79 9.72
CA ALA A 30 -21.01 -17.23 8.39
C ALA A 30 -22.01 -17.76 7.34
N ASN A 31 -22.79 -18.80 7.66
CA ASN A 31 -23.73 -19.42 6.71
C ASN A 31 -25.21 -19.06 6.94
N ALA A 32 -25.51 -18.17 7.89
CA ALA A 32 -26.90 -17.82 8.25
C ALA A 32 -27.44 -16.55 7.55
N ARG A 33 -26.62 -15.84 6.74
CA ARG A 33 -27.05 -14.61 6.05
C ARG A 33 -27.21 -14.74 4.53
N ALA A 34 -26.92 -15.92 3.96
CA ALA A 34 -27.08 -16.21 2.52
C ALA A 34 -28.20 -17.22 2.20
N LYS A 35 -28.99 -17.64 3.19
CA LYS A 35 -30.09 -18.62 3.02
C LYS A 35 -31.42 -18.16 3.64
N ARG A 36 -31.79 -16.88 3.45
CA ARG A 36 -33.11 -16.39 3.88
C ARG A 36 -33.80 -15.45 2.90
N TRP A 37 -33.60 -15.65 1.59
CA TRP A 37 -34.29 -14.89 0.55
C TRP A 37 -34.67 -15.76 -0.67
N LYS A 38 -35.03 -17.04 -0.45
CA LYS A 38 -35.44 -17.91 -1.57
C LYS A 38 -36.61 -18.88 -1.37
N GLU A 39 -37.27 -18.92 -0.22
CA GLU A 39 -38.46 -19.76 -0.05
C GLU A 39 -39.49 -19.03 0.80
N SER A 40 -40.50 -18.47 0.13
CA SER A 40 -41.88 -18.21 0.59
C SER A 40 -42.54 -17.14 -0.31
N SER A 41 -42.71 -17.45 -1.60
CA SER A 41 -43.79 -16.83 -2.37
C SER A 41 -44.87 -17.90 -2.51
N PRO A 42 -46.00 -17.79 -1.80
CA PRO A 42 -47.17 -18.58 -2.13
C PRO A 42 -47.66 -18.11 -3.51
N SER A 43 -47.42 -18.97 -4.49
CA SER A 43 -48.28 -19.15 -5.65
C SER A 43 -49.75 -19.12 -5.23
N GLY A 44 -50.56 -18.25 -5.84
CA GLY A 44 -52.00 -18.25 -5.56
C GLY A 44 -52.75 -16.98 -5.96
N SER A 45 -52.48 -16.41 -7.14
CA SER A 45 -53.51 -15.65 -7.82
C SER A 45 -54.54 -16.65 -8.34
N GLY A 46 -55.49 -17.00 -7.48
CA GLY A 46 -56.71 -17.69 -7.86
C GLY A 46 -57.50 -16.77 -8.77
N ASP A 47 -57.29 -16.96 -10.06
CA ASP A 47 -58.19 -16.57 -11.13
C ASP A 47 -59.53 -17.25 -10.82
N THR A 48 -60.48 -16.50 -10.25
CA THR A 48 -61.86 -16.96 -10.09
C THR A 48 -62.47 -16.94 -11.47
N GLY A 49 -62.34 -18.08 -12.15
CA GLY A 49 -62.99 -18.37 -13.40
C GLY A 49 -64.48 -18.05 -13.33
N ASP A 50 -64.88 -17.24 -14.29
CA ASP A 50 -66.23 -17.12 -14.80
C ASP A 50 -66.73 -18.53 -15.17
N VAL A 51 -67.53 -19.15 -14.29
CA VAL A 51 -68.29 -20.37 -14.60
C VAL A 51 -69.74 -19.95 -14.77
N SER A 52 -70.03 -19.43 -15.96
CA SER A 52 -71.36 -19.46 -16.54
C SER A 52 -71.71 -20.92 -16.89
N GLY A 53 -72.53 -21.55 -16.06
CA GLY A 53 -73.12 -22.87 -16.30
C GLY A 53 -74.19 -23.11 -15.25
N ALA A 54 -75.43 -22.70 -15.52
CA ALA A 54 -76.44 -23.53 -16.19
C ALA A 54 -77.09 -24.55 -15.24
N ALA A 55 -78.42 -24.55 -15.32
CA ALA A 55 -79.35 -25.63 -15.05
C ALA A 55 -80.16 -25.57 -13.73
N ASN A 56 -81.48 -25.67 -13.95
CA ASN A 56 -82.57 -26.11 -13.08
C ASN A 56 -83.22 -24.97 -12.27
N ASP A 57 -84.34 -24.36 -12.66
CA ASP A 57 -85.56 -24.89 -13.27
C ASP A 57 -85.85 -26.34 -12.85
N ASP A 58 -86.19 -26.51 -11.58
CA ASP A 58 -87.09 -27.59 -11.20
C ASP A 58 -88.13 -27.09 -10.19
N LYS A 59 -89.37 -27.25 -10.67
CA LYS A 59 -90.61 -27.17 -9.92
C LYS A 59 -90.54 -28.15 -8.76
N GLU A 60 -90.98 -27.75 -7.58
CA GLU A 60 -91.65 -28.69 -6.68
C GLU A 60 -92.53 -27.95 -5.66
N ASN A 61 -93.83 -28.01 -5.94
CA ASN A 61 -94.89 -28.36 -5.00
C ASN A 61 -94.93 -27.64 -3.65
N HIS A 62 -95.80 -26.64 -3.62
CA HIS A 62 -96.73 -26.41 -2.51
C HIS A 62 -97.35 -27.73 -2.01
N PRO A 63 -97.26 -28.05 -0.70
CA PRO A 63 -98.35 -28.67 0.02
C PRO A 63 -99.12 -27.57 0.74
N MET A 64 -100.33 -27.36 0.25
CA MET A 64 -101.42 -26.83 1.05
C MET A 64 -101.63 -27.70 2.29
N ASP A 65 -102.09 -27.02 3.33
CA ASP A 65 -103.06 -27.52 4.30
C ASP A 65 -102.65 -28.22 5.61
N GLN A 66 -103.31 -27.69 6.65
CA GLN A 66 -103.75 -28.35 7.88
C GLN A 66 -102.68 -28.73 8.90
N ARG A 67 -102.17 -27.73 9.65
CA ARG A 67 -101.73 -27.93 11.04
C ARG A 67 -102.15 -26.80 11.96
N ASN A 68 -103.32 -27.01 12.56
CA ASN A 68 -103.57 -26.97 14.00
C ASN A 68 -103.20 -25.70 14.76
N ALA A 69 -104.25 -24.95 15.09
CA ALA A 69 -104.32 -23.83 16.01
C ALA A 69 -103.97 -24.14 17.49
N LEU A 70 -103.06 -25.09 17.75
CA LEU A 70 -102.60 -25.49 19.10
C LEU A 70 -101.07 -25.45 19.29
N GLY A 71 -100.30 -24.90 18.33
CA GLY A 71 -98.82 -24.80 18.40
C GLY A 71 -98.22 -23.43 18.69
N GLY A 72 -99.05 -22.38 18.85
CA GLY A 72 -98.59 -20.98 18.98
C GLY A 72 -97.73 -20.73 20.22
N ASP A 73 -98.02 -21.41 21.34
CA ASP A 73 -97.29 -21.21 22.59
C ASP A 73 -95.89 -21.87 22.58
N HIS A 74 -95.74 -23.02 21.92
CA HIS A 74 -94.43 -23.67 21.78
C HIS A 74 -93.49 -22.85 20.89
N PHE A 75 -94.01 -22.37 19.75
CA PHE A 75 -93.25 -21.51 18.84
C PHE A 75 -92.86 -20.19 19.51
N ARG A 76 -93.76 -19.59 20.31
CA ARG A 76 -93.46 -18.37 21.07
C ARG A 76 -92.37 -18.59 22.13
N LYS A 77 -92.37 -19.76 22.80
CA LYS A 77 -91.31 -20.14 23.75
C LYS A 77 -89.95 -20.31 23.05
N GLU A 78 -89.89 -21.00 21.92
CA GLU A 78 -88.65 -21.18 21.14
C GLU A 78 -88.14 -19.85 20.58
N LYS A 79 -89.02 -19.00 20.04
CA LYS A 79 -88.67 -17.65 19.61
C LYS A 79 -88.07 -16.83 20.77
N ASN A 80 -88.68 -16.87 21.96
CA ASN A 80 -88.16 -16.17 23.13
C ASN A 80 -86.79 -16.71 23.59
N LYS A 81 -86.55 -18.03 23.51
CA LYS A 81 -85.22 -18.61 23.78
C LYS A 81 -84.18 -18.15 22.75
N ALA A 82 -84.54 -18.13 21.47
CA ALA A 82 -83.67 -17.67 20.40
C ALA A 82 -83.29 -16.19 20.58
N VAL A 83 -84.25 -15.33 20.92
CA VAL A 83 -84.00 -13.92 21.23
C VAL A 83 -83.09 -13.76 22.45
N LYS A 84 -83.34 -14.50 23.55
CA LYS A 84 -82.44 -14.46 24.72
C LYS A 84 -81.02 -14.91 24.39
N LYS A 85 -80.87 -15.95 23.57
CA LYS A 85 -79.57 -16.44 23.12
C LYS A 85 -78.87 -15.42 22.20
N ALA A 86 -79.61 -14.77 21.30
CA ALA A 86 -79.09 -13.70 20.45
C ALA A 86 -78.57 -12.52 21.29
N ASN A 87 -79.37 -12.04 22.25
CA ASN A 87 -78.96 -10.96 23.15
C ASN A 87 -77.74 -11.33 23.99
N TYR A 88 -77.64 -12.58 24.46
CA TYR A 88 -76.45 -13.07 25.17
C TYR A 88 -75.20 -13.04 24.28
N TRP A 89 -75.31 -13.48 23.03
CA TRP A 89 -74.18 -13.43 22.10
C TRP A 89 -73.80 -12.01 21.71
N GLU A 90 -74.77 -11.10 21.63
CA GLU A 90 -74.53 -9.67 21.39
C GLU A 90 -73.76 -9.02 22.55
N ASP A 91 -74.15 -9.29 23.81
CA ASP A 91 -73.41 -8.85 25.01
C ASP A 91 -71.99 -9.44 25.06
N GLN A 92 -71.84 -10.73 24.74
CA GLN A 92 -70.53 -11.38 24.68
C GLN A 92 -69.64 -10.83 23.55
N ALA A 93 -70.23 -10.50 22.39
CA ALA A 93 -69.52 -9.87 21.29
C ALA A 93 -69.07 -8.46 21.69
N GLY A 94 -69.90 -7.69 22.38
CA GLY A 94 -69.56 -6.38 22.93
C GLY A 94 -68.38 -6.44 23.91
N LYS A 95 -68.40 -7.38 24.87
CA LYS A 95 -67.30 -7.60 25.83
C LYS A 95 -65.99 -7.96 25.14
N ARG A 96 -66.04 -8.92 24.21
CA ARG A 96 -64.85 -9.30 23.43
C ARG A 96 -64.34 -8.15 22.57
N SER A 97 -65.22 -7.33 22.02
CA SER A 97 -64.83 -6.14 21.26
C SER A 97 -64.11 -5.13 22.15
N ALA A 98 -64.57 -4.93 23.39
CA ALA A 98 -63.90 -4.06 24.35
C ALA A 98 -62.50 -4.60 24.73
N ASP A 99 -62.39 -5.90 25.02
CA ASP A 99 -61.10 -6.55 25.34
C ASP A 99 -60.11 -6.43 24.16
N VAL A 100 -60.60 -6.56 22.92
CA VAL A 100 -59.77 -6.40 21.71
C VAL A 100 -59.26 -4.96 21.58
N GLU A 101 -60.08 -3.95 21.84
CA GLU A 101 -59.65 -2.54 21.79
C GLU A 101 -58.68 -2.17 22.92
N GLU A 102 -58.84 -2.75 24.12
CA GLU A 102 -57.87 -2.60 25.21
C GLU A 102 -56.52 -3.24 24.84
N LEU A 103 -56.53 -4.47 24.30
CA LEU A 103 -55.33 -5.16 23.84
C LEU A 103 -54.64 -4.41 22.70
N LYS A 104 -55.40 -3.83 21.76
CA LYS A 104 -54.84 -2.99 20.69
C LYS A 104 -54.16 -1.73 21.26
N SER A 105 -54.78 -1.09 22.24
CA SER A 105 -54.21 0.10 22.91
C SER A 105 -52.91 -0.26 23.65
N SER A 106 -52.91 -1.37 24.40
CA SER A 106 -51.72 -1.89 25.09
C SER A 106 -50.60 -2.27 24.12
N LEU A 107 -50.96 -2.92 23.01
CA LEU A 107 -50.01 -3.25 21.93
C LEU A 107 -49.40 -1.98 21.33
N GLY A 108 -50.21 -0.96 21.05
CA GLY A 108 -49.75 0.33 20.53
C GLY A 108 -48.74 1.01 21.47
N MET A 109 -49.00 1.01 22.79
CA MET A 109 -48.07 1.54 23.78
C MET A 109 -46.73 0.79 23.74
N LYS A 110 -46.75 -0.54 23.77
CA LYS A 110 -45.53 -1.37 23.70
C LYS A 110 -44.76 -1.16 22.39
N GLU A 111 -45.43 -0.97 21.27
CA GLU A 111 -44.77 -0.65 20.00
C GLU A 111 -44.04 0.69 20.06
N THR A 112 -44.63 1.71 20.69
CA THR A 112 -43.95 3.01 20.85
C THR A 112 -42.75 2.93 21.78
N GLU A 113 -42.84 2.15 22.86
CA GLU A 113 -41.73 1.89 23.79
C GLU A 113 -40.57 1.18 23.09
N LEU A 114 -40.84 0.07 22.38
CA LEU A 114 -39.84 -0.65 21.58
C LEU A 114 -39.18 0.23 20.52
N ARG A 115 -39.95 1.14 19.88
CA ARG A 115 -39.37 2.13 18.96
C ARG A 115 -38.44 3.11 19.69
N GLY A 116 -38.75 3.49 20.93
CA GLY A 116 -37.88 4.30 21.78
C GLY A 116 -36.57 3.60 22.12
N GLU A 117 -36.65 2.36 22.59
CA GLU A 117 -35.48 1.53 22.90
C GLU A 117 -34.59 1.31 21.67
N HIS A 118 -35.19 1.03 20.51
CA HIS A 118 -34.45 0.84 19.27
C HIS A 118 -33.66 2.09 18.86
N LYS A 119 -34.22 3.28 19.06
CA LYS A 119 -33.49 4.55 18.83
C LYS A 119 -32.31 4.70 19.79
N THR A 120 -32.46 4.31 21.05
CA THR A 120 -31.38 4.35 22.04
C THR A 120 -30.26 3.38 21.70
N ILE A 121 -30.59 2.14 21.33
CA ILE A 121 -29.63 1.13 20.88
C ILE A 121 -28.84 1.64 19.67
N ARG A 122 -29.53 2.24 18.69
CA ARG A 122 -28.86 2.82 17.51
C ARG A 122 -27.82 3.88 17.90
N ARG A 123 -28.18 4.81 18.79
CA ARG A 123 -27.24 5.85 19.26
C ARG A 123 -26.04 5.25 20.00
N GLN A 124 -26.25 4.20 20.80
CA GLN A 124 -25.15 3.51 21.48
C GLN A 124 -24.21 2.82 20.49
N ASN A 125 -24.74 2.19 19.45
CA ASN A 125 -23.92 1.58 18.40
C ASN A 125 -23.07 2.62 17.66
N GLU A 126 -23.62 3.80 17.36
CA GLU A 126 -22.86 4.90 16.75
C GLU A 126 -21.71 5.39 17.65
N VAL A 127 -21.90 5.39 18.98
CA VAL A 127 -20.83 5.71 19.94
C VAL A 127 -19.76 4.62 19.99
N ILE A 128 -20.17 3.35 19.95
CA ILE A 128 -19.25 2.20 19.93
C ILE A 128 -18.37 2.25 18.68
N GLU A 129 -18.96 2.48 17.50
CA GLU A 129 -18.21 2.57 16.23
C GLU A 129 -17.13 3.67 16.30
N ARG A 130 -17.48 4.86 16.80
CA ARG A 130 -16.48 5.95 17.00
C ARG A 130 -15.37 5.56 17.97
N GLN A 131 -15.70 4.83 19.04
CA GLN A 131 -14.69 4.36 20.00
C GLN A 131 -13.76 3.32 19.37
N GLU A 132 -14.28 2.41 18.55
CA GLU A 132 -13.48 1.43 17.83
C GLU A 132 -12.50 2.10 16.84
N GLU A 133 -12.93 3.15 16.15
CA GLU A 133 -12.06 3.96 15.30
C GLU A 133 -10.92 4.62 16.09
N ILE A 134 -11.21 5.21 17.25
CA ILE A 134 -10.20 5.82 18.13
C ILE A 134 -9.20 4.78 18.62
N ILE A 135 -9.68 3.62 19.08
CA ILE A 135 -8.83 2.52 19.56
C ILE A 135 -7.93 2.01 18.42
N SER A 136 -8.47 1.87 17.21
CA SER A 136 -7.71 1.49 16.03
C SER A 136 -6.59 2.50 15.72
N GLY A 137 -6.89 3.80 15.78
CA GLY A 137 -5.90 4.88 15.61
C GLY A 137 -4.80 4.88 16.67
N LEU A 138 -5.15 4.67 17.94
CA LEU A 138 -4.18 4.56 19.04
C LEU A 138 -3.28 3.33 18.91
N ASN A 139 -3.80 2.20 18.45
CA ASN A 139 -3.00 1.01 18.19
C ASN A 139 -2.00 1.22 17.05
N ALA A 140 -2.42 1.91 15.98
CA ALA A 140 -1.54 2.24 14.86
C ALA A 140 -0.38 3.17 15.28
N THR A 141 -0.65 4.18 16.12
CA THR A 141 0.38 5.09 16.64
C THR A 141 1.33 4.38 17.61
N ASN A 142 0.81 3.55 18.52
CA ASN A 142 1.64 2.74 19.42
C ASN A 142 2.60 1.81 18.64
N LYS A 143 2.12 1.18 17.55
CA LYS A 143 2.97 0.37 16.67
C LYS A 143 4.13 1.18 16.06
N ARG A 144 3.90 2.43 15.64
CA ARG A 144 4.97 3.31 15.13
C ARG A 144 6.00 3.61 16.21
N HIS A 145 5.56 3.98 17.41
CA HIS A 145 6.47 4.24 18.53
C HIS A 145 7.29 3.01 18.93
N GLN A 146 6.72 1.81 18.85
CA GLN A 146 7.48 0.57 19.09
C GLN A 146 8.61 0.38 18.07
N VAL A 147 8.36 0.68 16.79
CA VAL A 147 9.38 0.65 15.73
C VAL A 147 10.48 1.68 15.98
N GLU A 148 10.12 2.91 16.37
CA GLU A 148 11.07 3.97 16.72
C GLU A 148 11.94 3.59 17.91
N ILE A 149 11.34 3.08 18.98
CA ILE A 149 12.05 2.59 20.17
C ILE A 149 13.02 1.48 19.79
N HIS A 150 12.61 0.53 18.95
CA HIS A 150 13.48 -0.54 18.48
C HIS A 150 14.67 0.00 17.67
N ALA A 151 14.42 0.93 16.73
CA ALA A 151 15.47 1.56 15.93
C ALA A 151 16.48 2.34 16.81
N LEU A 152 16.00 3.06 17.83
CA LEU A 152 16.86 3.76 18.79
C LEU A 152 17.67 2.79 19.66
N LYS A 153 17.07 1.69 20.12
CA LYS A 153 17.80 0.64 20.86
C LYS A 153 18.91 0.03 20.01
N GLU A 154 18.64 -0.24 18.74
CA GLU A 154 19.67 -0.73 17.80
C GLU A 154 20.79 0.28 17.57
N LYS A 155 20.48 1.58 17.46
CA LYS A 155 21.49 2.63 17.37
C LYS A 155 22.38 2.63 18.62
N ILE A 156 21.79 2.57 19.82
CA ILE A 156 22.53 2.52 21.09
C ILE A 156 23.41 1.25 21.15
N ARG A 157 22.87 0.09 20.75
CA ARG A 157 23.58 -1.19 20.74
C ARG A 157 24.82 -1.18 19.83
N ARG A 158 24.81 -0.39 18.75
CA ARG A 158 25.93 -0.26 17.80
C ARG A 158 27.04 0.68 18.29
N ILE A 159 26.78 1.55 19.27
CA ILE A 159 27.77 2.54 19.76
C ILE A 159 29.07 1.88 20.23
N PRO A 160 29.07 0.82 21.07
CA PRO A 160 30.32 0.22 21.55
C PRO A 160 31.16 -0.42 20.43
N ALA A 161 30.52 -0.98 19.40
CA ALA A 161 31.23 -1.53 18.25
C ALA A 161 31.87 -0.43 17.41
N ARG A 162 31.13 0.66 17.12
CA ARG A 162 31.66 1.83 16.42
C ARG A 162 32.81 2.47 17.19
N LEU A 163 32.65 2.65 18.50
CA LEU A 163 33.69 3.20 19.36
C LEU A 163 34.95 2.33 19.35
N ARG A 164 34.82 0.99 19.41
CA ARG A 164 35.96 0.08 19.26
C ARG A 164 36.67 0.22 17.92
N THR A 165 35.94 0.37 16.82
CA THR A 165 36.55 0.58 15.49
C THR A 165 37.29 1.90 15.41
N VAL A 166 36.69 2.99 15.89
CA VAL A 166 37.34 4.31 15.97
C VAL A 166 38.58 4.24 16.86
N MET A 167 38.48 3.61 18.02
CA MET A 167 39.61 3.43 18.93
C MET A 167 40.74 2.59 18.29
N LYS A 168 40.42 1.51 17.58
CA LYS A 168 41.41 0.68 16.88
C LYS A 168 42.12 1.46 15.76
N ARG A 169 41.37 2.26 14.99
CA ARG A 169 41.93 3.12 13.93
C ARG A 169 42.81 4.22 14.51
N ALA A 170 42.35 4.88 15.57
CA ALA A 170 43.12 5.89 16.27
C ALA A 170 44.40 5.29 16.90
N ALA A 171 44.30 4.13 17.54
CA ALA A 171 45.47 3.39 18.03
C ALA A 171 46.43 2.99 16.90
N ALA A 172 45.95 2.61 15.72
CA ALA A 172 46.82 2.36 14.56
C ALA A 172 47.50 3.65 14.04
N TYR A 173 46.83 4.80 14.19
CA TYR A 173 47.35 6.11 13.79
C TYR A 173 48.41 6.63 14.76
N PHE A 174 48.15 6.51 16.07
CA PHE A 174 48.99 7.08 17.13
C PHE A 174 50.01 6.07 17.71
N GLY A 175 49.71 4.78 17.68
CA GLY A 175 50.49 3.73 18.35
C GLY A 175 51.80 3.32 17.65
N LYS A 176 52.19 3.97 16.55
CA LYS A 176 53.45 3.67 15.84
C LYS A 176 54.59 4.66 16.13
N GLN A 177 54.39 5.72 16.91
CA GLN A 177 55.46 6.67 17.22
C GLN A 177 55.78 6.69 18.72
N LYS A 178 56.99 6.25 19.06
CA LYS A 178 57.51 6.18 20.42
C LYS A 178 57.88 7.57 20.94
N GLU A 179 57.37 7.86 22.15
CA GLU A 179 57.92 8.67 23.24
C GLU A 179 58.15 10.19 23.12
N GLU A 180 58.07 10.82 21.95
CA GLU A 180 57.97 12.28 21.89
C GLU A 180 56.50 12.71 21.90
N THR A 181 56.13 13.73 22.70
CA THR A 181 54.77 14.28 22.77
C THR A 181 54.30 14.71 21.38
N GLN A 182 53.61 13.80 20.70
CA GLN A 182 53.30 13.95 19.29
C GLN A 182 52.29 15.08 19.16
N THR A 183 52.71 16.15 18.49
CA THR A 183 51.83 17.27 18.18
C THR A 183 51.29 17.05 16.77
N TYR A 184 49.99 16.84 16.64
CA TYR A 184 49.35 16.72 15.33
C TYR A 184 48.80 18.08 14.90
N HIS A 185 49.31 18.63 13.81
CA HIS A 185 48.81 19.88 13.26
C HIS A 185 47.65 19.61 12.30
N LEU A 186 46.47 20.19 12.56
CA LEU A 186 45.29 20.05 11.69
C LEU A 186 45.48 20.67 10.30
N LYS A 187 46.51 21.51 10.13
CA LYS A 187 46.88 22.14 8.88
C LYS A 187 48.40 22.09 8.69
N HIS A 188 48.82 21.76 7.48
CA HIS A 188 50.19 21.94 7.01
C HIS A 188 50.15 22.99 5.89
N ASP A 189 50.88 24.09 6.06
CA ASP A 189 50.93 25.21 5.11
C ASP A 189 49.55 25.75 4.71
N GLY A 190 48.68 25.88 5.71
CA GLY A 190 47.30 26.35 5.53
C GLY A 190 46.32 25.33 4.95
N SER A 191 46.82 24.19 4.45
CA SER A 191 46.05 23.11 3.83
C SER A 191 45.70 22.02 4.84
N ILE A 192 44.51 21.43 4.73
CA ILE A 192 44.05 20.35 5.62
C ILE A 192 44.53 19.02 5.02
N PRO A 193 45.30 18.19 5.73
CA PRO A 193 45.82 16.93 5.20
C PRO A 193 44.68 15.98 4.80
N ASP A 194 44.83 15.25 3.70
CA ASP A 194 43.75 14.38 3.18
C ASP A 194 43.28 13.34 4.20
N LYS A 195 44.21 12.74 4.96
CA LYS A 195 43.85 11.82 6.06
C LYS A 195 42.94 12.45 7.11
N ALA A 196 43.09 13.74 7.41
CA ALA A 196 42.21 14.46 8.33
C ALA A 196 40.87 14.78 7.66
N ARG A 197 40.86 15.12 6.36
CA ARG A 197 39.64 15.35 5.58
C ARG A 197 38.76 14.10 5.56
N ASP A 198 39.35 12.92 5.35
CA ASP A 198 38.65 11.63 5.34
C ASP A 198 37.96 11.38 6.69
N ILE A 199 38.69 11.56 7.80
CA ILE A 199 38.12 11.40 9.14
C ILE A 199 36.99 12.41 9.40
N PHE A 200 37.16 13.68 9.00
CA PHE A 200 36.10 14.67 9.15
C PHE A 200 34.86 14.33 8.33
N ALA A 201 35.03 13.84 7.10
CA ALA A 201 33.93 13.37 6.28
C ALA A 201 33.20 12.18 6.93
N GLU A 202 33.94 11.18 7.44
CA GLU A 202 33.38 10.03 8.15
C GLU A 202 32.64 10.44 9.43
N MET A 203 33.19 11.31 10.26
CA MET A 203 32.55 11.77 11.50
C MET A 203 31.21 12.47 11.24
N VAL A 204 31.13 13.24 10.15
CA VAL A 204 29.88 13.89 9.75
C VAL A 204 28.89 12.85 9.19
N ALA A 205 29.34 12.02 8.26
CA ALA A 205 28.47 11.11 7.51
C ALA A 205 28.01 9.88 8.31
N LEU A 206 28.91 9.24 9.05
CA LEU A 206 28.65 7.96 9.73
C LEU A 206 28.21 8.13 11.19
N ASP A 207 28.81 9.11 11.88
CA ASP A 207 28.58 9.36 13.30
C ASP A 207 27.62 10.52 13.57
N ASN A 208 27.10 11.17 12.51
CA ASN A 208 26.19 12.31 12.60
C ASN A 208 26.74 13.44 13.50
N VAL A 209 28.06 13.64 13.53
CA VAL A 209 28.66 14.73 14.30
C VAL A 209 28.37 16.03 13.55
N PRO A 210 27.68 17.02 14.18
CA PRO A 210 27.45 18.31 13.54
C PRO A 210 28.78 18.95 13.12
N ALA A 211 28.85 19.52 11.92
CA ALA A 211 30.10 20.06 11.36
C ALA A 211 30.82 21.06 12.29
N ASN A 212 30.08 21.84 13.09
CA ASN A 212 30.64 22.78 14.08
C ASN A 212 31.21 22.11 15.34
N LYS A 213 30.96 20.82 15.55
CA LYS A 213 31.45 20.03 16.69
C LYS A 213 32.58 19.06 16.30
N VAL A 214 32.80 18.82 15.01
CA VAL A 214 33.77 17.83 14.50
C VAL A 214 35.17 18.08 15.07
N VAL A 215 35.71 19.30 14.99
CA VAL A 215 37.06 19.59 15.50
C VAL A 215 37.16 19.36 17.01
N ARG A 216 36.13 19.75 17.77
CA ARG A 216 36.10 19.54 19.22
C ARG A 216 36.12 18.06 19.57
N VAL A 217 35.36 17.24 18.85
CA VAL A 217 35.34 15.79 19.05
C VAL A 217 36.69 15.19 18.64
N PHE A 218 37.27 15.60 17.51
CA PHE A 218 38.56 15.13 17.04
C PHE A 218 39.70 15.45 18.04
N LYS A 219 39.73 16.67 18.60
CA LYS A 219 40.69 17.06 19.65
C LYS A 219 40.56 16.20 20.91
N ARG A 220 39.34 15.93 21.36
CA ARG A 220 39.08 15.04 22.50
C ARG A 220 39.53 13.60 22.23
N ILE A 221 39.34 13.11 21.01
CA ILE A 221 39.85 11.79 20.61
C ILE A 221 41.39 11.81 20.68
N GLY A 222 42.05 12.80 20.07
CA GLY A 222 43.51 12.94 20.14
C GLY A 222 44.05 12.98 21.57
N GLU A 223 43.40 13.74 22.46
CA GLU A 223 43.75 13.84 23.88
C GLU A 223 43.69 12.48 24.59
N VAL A 224 42.66 11.67 24.35
CA VAL A 224 42.56 10.29 24.89
C VAL A 224 43.70 9.39 24.43
N PHE A 225 44.28 9.67 23.25
CA PHE A 225 45.43 8.94 22.71
C PHE A 225 46.78 9.63 23.00
N GLY A 226 46.82 10.65 23.86
CA GLY A 226 48.06 11.36 24.21
C GLY A 226 48.62 12.23 23.09
N VAL A 227 47.81 12.58 22.08
CA VAL A 227 48.24 13.41 20.95
C VAL A 227 47.66 14.81 21.07
N ASN A 228 48.55 15.80 21.14
CA ASN A 228 48.16 17.20 21.20
C ASN A 228 47.81 17.71 19.80
N VAL A 229 46.51 17.88 19.53
CA VAL A 229 46.04 18.36 18.24
C VAL A 229 46.06 19.89 18.19
N LYS A 230 47.05 20.47 17.50
CA LYS A 230 47.18 21.92 17.29
C LYS A 230 46.44 22.39 16.03
N GLY A 231 45.94 23.63 16.10
CA GLY A 231 45.22 24.29 15.01
C GLY A 231 43.70 24.19 15.12
N ASP A 232 43.02 24.74 14.13
CA ASP A 232 41.56 24.72 14.04
C ASP A 232 41.10 24.67 12.57
N VAL A 233 39.91 24.13 12.35
CA VAL A 233 39.30 23.99 11.02
C VAL A 233 37.92 24.61 11.06
N SER A 234 37.69 25.59 10.18
CA SER A 234 36.41 26.30 10.15
C SER A 234 35.26 25.36 9.81
N ARG A 235 34.07 25.65 10.35
CA ARG A 235 32.81 24.98 9.96
C ARG A 235 32.63 24.96 8.43
N ARG A 236 33.00 26.06 7.76
CA ARG A 236 32.91 26.19 6.28
C ARG A 236 33.82 25.18 5.57
N SER A 237 35.06 25.01 6.03
CA SER A 237 36.01 24.04 5.47
C SER A 237 35.51 22.61 5.64
N ILE A 238 34.96 22.26 6.81
CA ILE A 238 34.38 20.93 7.07
C ILE A 238 33.17 20.71 6.17
N GLY A 239 32.29 21.71 6.05
CA GLY A 239 31.15 21.64 5.13
C GLY A 239 31.57 21.45 3.66
N ARG A 240 32.70 22.05 3.23
CA ARG A 240 33.27 21.81 1.90
C ARG A 240 33.80 20.37 1.76
N ILE A 241 34.59 19.91 2.72
CA ILE A 241 35.12 18.53 2.75
C ILE A 241 34.00 17.50 2.64
N THR A 242 32.92 17.65 3.41
CA THR A 242 31.77 16.74 3.34
C THR A 242 31.06 16.79 1.98
N LYS A 243 30.89 17.99 1.40
CA LYS A 243 30.28 18.15 0.07
C LYS A 243 31.15 17.54 -1.03
N GLU A 244 32.44 17.84 -1.01
CA GLU A 244 33.43 17.29 -1.93
C GLU A 244 33.47 15.76 -1.84
N GLY A 245 33.49 15.20 -0.63
CA GLY A 245 33.40 13.75 -0.42
C GLY A 245 32.11 13.14 -0.95
N GLY A 246 30.98 13.85 -0.81
CA GLY A 246 29.70 13.43 -1.39
C GLY A 246 29.69 13.45 -2.92
N VAL A 247 30.27 14.49 -3.54
CA VAL A 247 30.44 14.55 -5.01
C VAL A 247 31.37 13.46 -5.51
N ALA A 248 32.51 13.25 -4.84
CA ALA A 248 33.46 12.19 -5.18
C ALA A 248 32.80 10.80 -5.09
N ALA A 249 31.99 10.54 -4.07
CA ALA A 249 31.25 9.28 -3.94
C ALA A 249 30.24 9.07 -5.09
N LYS A 250 29.55 10.12 -5.54
CA LYS A 250 28.65 10.05 -6.70
C LYS A 250 29.41 9.75 -8.00
N LEU A 251 30.54 10.43 -8.23
CA LEU A 251 31.37 10.17 -9.40
C LEU A 251 31.92 8.74 -9.39
N GLN A 252 32.40 8.28 -8.24
CA GLN A 252 32.90 6.91 -8.07
C GLN A 252 31.80 5.87 -8.36
N PHE A 253 30.57 6.11 -7.91
CA PHE A 253 29.45 5.23 -8.25
C PHE A 253 29.16 5.21 -9.74
N ALA A 254 29.15 6.37 -10.39
CA ALA A 254 28.84 6.48 -11.80
C ALA A 254 29.91 5.80 -12.67
N GLU A 255 31.19 6.06 -12.38
CA GLU A 255 32.33 5.38 -13.00
C GLU A 255 32.27 3.86 -12.79
N ALA A 256 31.96 3.43 -11.57
CA ALA A 256 31.82 2.01 -11.28
C ALA A 256 30.62 1.38 -11.99
N SER A 257 29.52 2.11 -12.16
CA SER A 257 28.33 1.66 -12.87
C SER A 257 28.61 1.46 -14.36
N GLN A 258 29.39 2.36 -14.98
CA GLN A 258 29.86 2.21 -16.36
C GLN A 258 30.80 1.02 -16.52
N LYS A 259 31.74 0.84 -15.58
CA LYS A 259 32.76 -0.22 -15.61
C LYS A 259 32.24 -1.58 -15.13
N ALA A 260 31.01 -1.66 -14.63
CA ALA A 260 30.44 -2.87 -14.07
C ALA A 260 30.25 -3.95 -15.15
N LYS A 261 31.32 -4.67 -15.50
CA LYS A 261 31.23 -6.09 -15.82
C LYS A 261 30.86 -6.78 -14.51
N VAL A 262 29.56 -7.01 -14.37
CA VAL A 262 28.82 -7.91 -13.50
C VAL A 262 29.59 -8.83 -12.55
N ILE A 263 30.65 -9.45 -13.07
CA ILE A 263 31.47 -10.46 -12.42
C ILE A 263 32.89 -10.06 -12.78
N THR A 264 33.70 -9.69 -11.78
CA THR A 264 35.16 -9.56 -12.01
C THR A 264 35.70 -10.91 -12.48
N GLU A 265 36.89 -10.94 -13.11
CA GLU A 265 37.50 -12.23 -13.49
C GLU A 265 37.65 -13.20 -12.29
N ALA A 266 37.65 -12.66 -11.07
CA ALA A 266 37.68 -13.40 -9.80
C ALA A 266 36.29 -13.82 -9.25
N ASN A 267 35.20 -13.58 -9.98
CA ASN A 267 33.83 -13.87 -9.55
C ASN A 267 33.35 -13.09 -8.29
N GLU A 268 33.93 -11.92 -8.03
CA GLU A 268 33.54 -11.07 -6.91
C GLU A 268 32.42 -10.10 -7.30
N LYS A 269 31.40 -10.01 -6.46
CA LYS A 269 30.29 -9.05 -6.63
C LYS A 269 30.69 -7.71 -6.05
N LEU A 270 30.75 -6.68 -6.89
CA LEU A 270 30.92 -5.31 -6.44
C LEU A 270 29.61 -4.79 -5.84
N GLN A 271 29.65 -4.30 -4.62
CA GLN A 271 28.51 -3.67 -3.94
C GLN A 271 28.81 -2.18 -3.76
N PHE A 272 27.92 -1.34 -4.27
CA PHE A 272 27.99 0.10 -4.09
C PHE A 272 26.81 0.56 -3.24
N PHE A 273 27.10 1.37 -2.23
CA PHE A 273 26.07 2.04 -1.45
C PHE A 273 25.82 3.41 -2.05
N LEU A 274 24.69 3.55 -2.75
CA LEU A 274 24.16 4.85 -3.11
C LEU A 274 23.57 5.45 -1.83
N GLY A 275 24.13 6.56 -1.35
CA GLY A 275 23.75 7.16 -0.08
C GLY A 275 22.22 7.24 0.07
N ILE A 276 21.70 6.65 1.15
CA ILE A 276 20.26 6.55 1.40
C ILE A 276 19.71 7.95 1.65
N LYS A 277 19.08 8.56 0.65
CA LYS A 277 18.24 9.75 0.86
C LYS A 277 16.95 9.29 1.53
N THR A 278 16.60 9.86 2.67
CA THR A 278 15.28 9.67 3.26
C THR A 278 14.24 10.23 2.30
N ALA A 279 13.41 9.37 1.72
CA ALA A 279 12.28 9.80 0.92
C ALA A 279 11.36 10.71 1.76
N VAL A 280 10.90 11.81 1.18
CA VAL A 280 10.04 12.81 1.86
C VAL A 280 8.71 12.17 2.32
N ASN A 281 8.28 11.12 1.63
CA ASN A 281 7.15 10.29 2.01
C ASN A 281 7.47 8.80 1.69
N HIS A 282 6.62 7.88 2.15
CA HIS A 282 6.79 6.43 1.96
C HIS A 282 5.93 5.87 0.81
N THR A 283 5.51 6.68 -0.17
CA THR A 283 4.75 6.14 -1.31
C THR A 283 5.71 5.58 -2.35
N SER A 284 5.32 4.49 -3.00
CA SER A 284 6.11 3.85 -4.07
C SER A 284 6.44 4.81 -5.22
N GLU A 285 5.53 5.74 -5.54
CA GLU A 285 5.69 6.72 -6.62
C GLU A 285 6.77 7.75 -6.29
N THR A 286 6.73 8.33 -5.08
CA THR A 286 7.76 9.30 -4.67
C THR A 286 9.10 8.63 -4.44
N GLN A 287 9.12 7.36 -4.01
CA GLN A 287 10.35 6.57 -3.99
C GLN A 287 10.91 6.40 -5.41
N ARG A 288 10.10 5.97 -6.38
CA ARG A 288 10.49 5.86 -7.80
C ARG A 288 11.07 7.18 -8.31
N ASP A 289 10.38 8.29 -8.09
CA ASP A 289 10.82 9.60 -8.57
C ASP A 289 12.14 10.03 -7.91
N GLY A 290 12.30 9.77 -6.61
CA GLY A 290 13.56 10.01 -5.90
C GLY A 290 14.72 9.16 -6.43
N TRP A 291 14.46 7.92 -6.87
CA TRP A 291 15.47 7.09 -7.54
C TRP A 291 15.86 7.64 -8.91
N ILE A 292 14.88 8.03 -9.73
CA ILE A 292 15.12 8.62 -11.05
C ILE A 292 15.94 9.90 -10.91
N GLU A 293 15.48 10.83 -10.06
CA GLU A 293 16.16 12.11 -9.81
C GLU A 293 17.60 11.88 -9.30
N LEU A 294 17.81 10.91 -8.40
CA LEU A 294 19.16 10.62 -7.89
C LEU A 294 20.10 10.10 -8.98
N VAL A 295 19.63 9.18 -9.82
CA VAL A 295 20.44 8.65 -10.93
C VAL A 295 20.72 9.75 -11.94
N GLU A 296 19.71 10.53 -12.32
CA GLU A 296 19.87 11.66 -13.24
C GLU A 296 20.84 12.72 -12.67
N GLU A 297 20.75 13.04 -11.38
CA GLU A 297 21.69 13.94 -10.70
C GLU A 297 23.13 13.42 -10.76
N ILE A 298 23.33 12.12 -10.56
CA ILE A 298 24.66 11.50 -10.62
C ILE A 298 25.24 11.57 -12.04
N PHE A 299 24.44 11.22 -13.05
CA PHE A 299 24.91 11.24 -14.43
C PHE A 299 25.05 12.67 -14.98
N ALA A 300 24.24 13.62 -14.52
CA ALA A 300 24.42 15.04 -14.82
C ALA A 300 25.76 15.55 -14.28
N LEU A 301 26.11 15.21 -13.03
CA LEU A 301 27.42 15.52 -12.46
C LEU A 301 28.57 14.88 -13.25
N LEU A 302 28.38 13.64 -13.72
CA LEU A 302 29.39 12.95 -14.51
C LEU A 302 29.54 13.58 -15.91
N PHE A 303 28.44 13.99 -16.54
CA PHE A 303 28.43 14.73 -17.79
C PHE A 303 29.12 16.10 -17.66
N GLU A 304 28.79 16.86 -16.61
CA GLU A 304 29.44 18.15 -16.29
C GLU A 304 30.95 18.00 -16.04
N SER A 305 31.38 16.84 -15.52
CA SER A 305 32.81 16.54 -15.33
C SER A 305 33.56 16.17 -16.62
N GLY A 306 32.83 15.97 -17.73
CA GLY A 306 33.41 15.55 -19.03
C GLY A 306 33.78 14.07 -19.09
N MET A 307 33.35 13.25 -18.12
CA MET A 307 33.68 11.82 -18.04
C MET A 307 32.64 10.91 -18.74
N CYS A 308 31.54 11.47 -19.23
CA CYS A 308 30.36 10.72 -19.68
C CYS A 308 29.60 11.49 -20.75
N SER A 309 28.96 10.77 -21.69
CA SER A 309 28.01 11.32 -22.63
C SER A 309 26.57 11.30 -22.06
N GLU A 310 25.68 12.17 -22.56
CA GLU A 310 24.29 12.26 -22.09
C GLU A 310 23.49 10.94 -22.26
N ALA A 311 23.89 10.08 -23.19
CA ALA A 311 23.20 8.82 -23.48
C ALA A 311 23.33 7.77 -22.34
N GLU A 312 24.37 7.87 -21.52
CA GLU A 312 24.79 6.81 -20.59
C GLU A 312 23.88 6.71 -19.35
N ALA A 313 23.16 7.78 -18.99
CA ALA A 313 22.17 7.74 -17.91
C ALA A 313 21.03 6.75 -18.20
N ARG A 314 20.63 6.61 -19.47
CA ARG A 314 19.59 5.65 -19.88
C ARG A 314 20.14 4.23 -19.93
N GLU A 315 21.41 4.07 -20.27
CA GLU A 315 22.10 2.78 -20.28
C GLU A 315 22.17 2.18 -18.88
N PHE A 316 22.36 3.00 -17.85
CA PHE A 316 22.31 2.56 -16.46
C PHE A 316 21.03 1.76 -16.15
N TRP A 317 19.86 2.29 -16.53
CA TRP A 317 18.58 1.61 -16.26
C TRP A 317 18.42 0.29 -17.02
N ASN A 318 19.08 0.12 -18.17
CA ASN A 318 19.11 -1.19 -18.84
C ASN A 318 19.94 -2.22 -18.07
N LEU A 319 21.04 -1.78 -17.44
CA LEU A 319 21.91 -2.60 -16.62
C LEU A 319 21.25 -3.03 -15.31
N VAL A 320 20.22 -2.32 -14.85
CA VAL A 320 19.44 -2.72 -13.66
C VAL A 320 18.59 -3.95 -13.97
N THR A 321 18.93 -5.07 -13.35
CA THR A 321 18.33 -6.40 -13.56
C THR A 321 17.42 -6.86 -12.42
N GLY A 322 17.56 -6.29 -11.22
CA GLY A 322 16.83 -6.74 -10.04
C GLY A 322 16.78 -5.66 -8.96
N MET A 323 15.88 -5.86 -7.99
CA MET A 323 15.79 -5.07 -6.77
C MET A 323 15.66 -6.01 -5.58
N ASN A 324 16.46 -5.80 -4.53
CA ASN A 324 16.37 -6.60 -3.31
C ASN A 324 15.67 -5.79 -2.22
N SER A 325 14.37 -6.01 -2.06
CA SER A 325 13.53 -5.30 -1.09
C SER A 325 12.78 -6.28 -0.18
N ASP A 326 12.22 -5.78 0.91
CA ASP A 326 11.36 -6.60 1.77
C ASP A 326 10.03 -6.94 1.06
N HIS A 327 9.24 -7.85 1.65
CA HIS A 327 7.98 -8.29 1.06
C HIS A 327 6.81 -7.31 1.26
N ALA A 328 7.08 -6.03 1.53
CA ALA A 328 6.02 -5.05 1.71
C ALA A 328 5.32 -4.71 0.39
N ALA A 329 4.02 -4.39 0.46
CA ALA A 329 3.19 -4.19 -0.73
C ALA A 329 3.60 -2.94 -1.53
N ASP A 330 4.05 -1.89 -0.85
CA ASP A 330 4.64 -0.68 -1.43
C ASP A 330 5.95 -0.98 -2.16
N GLN A 331 6.79 -1.87 -1.64
CA GLN A 331 8.03 -2.28 -2.31
C GLN A 331 7.77 -3.08 -3.59
N LYS A 332 6.77 -3.97 -3.59
CA LYS A 332 6.32 -4.65 -4.82
C LYS A 332 5.80 -3.67 -5.86
N LYS A 333 5.04 -2.66 -5.43
CA LYS A 333 4.54 -1.61 -6.31
C LYS A 333 5.68 -0.75 -6.87
N LEU A 334 6.68 -0.41 -6.05
CA LEU A 334 7.90 0.28 -6.50
C LEU A 334 8.64 -0.53 -7.57
N PHE A 335 8.78 -1.85 -7.38
CA PHE A 335 9.41 -2.73 -8.37
C PHE A 335 8.67 -2.71 -9.72
N GLU A 336 7.35 -2.83 -9.72
CA GLU A 336 6.56 -2.77 -10.97
C GLU A 336 6.69 -1.39 -11.66
N LEU A 337 6.67 -0.30 -10.88
CA LEU A 337 6.88 1.04 -11.41
C LEU A 337 8.27 1.23 -12.06
N LEU A 338 9.32 0.70 -11.43
CA LEU A 338 10.68 0.73 -12.00
C LEU A 338 10.79 -0.16 -13.26
N LYS A 339 10.08 -1.29 -13.30
CA LYS A 339 10.00 -2.17 -14.47
C LYS A 339 9.32 -1.49 -15.65
N GLU A 340 8.22 -0.77 -15.42
CA GLU A 340 7.57 0.04 -16.45
C GLU A 340 8.48 1.15 -16.95
N TRP A 341 9.19 1.83 -16.05
CA TRP A 341 10.17 2.86 -16.41
C TRP A 341 11.30 2.31 -17.28
N LYS A 342 11.90 1.17 -16.90
CA LYS A 342 12.91 0.49 -17.71
C LYS A 342 12.40 0.15 -19.11
N LYS A 343 11.20 -0.44 -19.22
CA LYS A 343 10.58 -0.76 -20.53
C LYS A 343 10.38 0.47 -21.39
N LYS A 344 10.03 1.62 -20.80
CA LYS A 344 9.91 2.89 -21.51
C LYS A 344 11.26 3.32 -22.08
N LEU A 345 12.32 3.36 -21.26
CA LEU A 345 13.67 3.74 -21.69
C LEU A 345 14.22 2.80 -22.78
N GLU A 346 14.00 1.49 -22.67
CA GLU A 346 14.39 0.53 -23.71
C GLU A 346 13.69 0.76 -25.05
N ARG A 347 12.41 1.15 -25.04
CA ARG A 347 11.66 1.51 -26.25
C ARG A 347 12.21 2.79 -26.87
N GLU A 348 12.48 3.81 -26.05
CA GLU A 348 13.07 5.08 -26.50
C GLU A 348 14.45 4.87 -27.11
N MET A 349 15.34 4.10 -26.47
CA MET A 349 16.66 3.78 -27.00
C MET A 349 16.61 2.97 -28.29
N ARG A 350 15.69 2.01 -28.42
CA ARG A 350 15.49 1.28 -29.68
C ARG A 350 14.99 2.21 -30.80
N GLY A 351 14.04 3.09 -30.49
CA GLY A 351 13.56 4.10 -31.43
C GLY A 351 14.69 5.02 -31.90
N GLU A 352 15.51 5.50 -30.98
CA GLU A 352 16.66 6.36 -31.28
C GLU A 352 17.71 5.64 -32.15
N LYS A 353 18.01 4.36 -31.87
CA LYS A 353 18.92 3.55 -32.69
C LYS A 353 18.39 3.37 -34.12
N VAL A 354 17.09 3.11 -34.28
CA VAL A 354 16.48 3.02 -35.61
C VAL A 354 16.55 4.35 -36.33
N VAL A 355 16.21 5.46 -35.66
CA VAL A 355 16.26 6.82 -36.24
C VAL A 355 17.69 7.19 -36.65
N LYS A 356 18.70 6.93 -35.81
CA LYS A 356 20.11 7.19 -36.13
C LYS A 356 20.65 6.31 -37.26
N GLY A 357 20.13 5.08 -37.40
CA GLY A 357 20.50 4.15 -38.46
C GLY A 357 19.78 4.39 -39.79
N MET A 358 18.75 5.24 -39.81
CA MET A 358 18.14 5.68 -41.05
C MET A 358 19.01 6.76 -41.70
N ASP A 359 19.52 6.50 -42.91
CA ASP A 359 20.17 7.52 -43.74
C ASP A 359 19.33 8.81 -43.77
N GLN A 360 19.96 9.98 -43.67
CA GLN A 360 19.27 11.28 -43.64
C GLN A 360 18.24 11.45 -44.78
N LEU A 361 18.49 10.83 -45.94
CA LEU A 361 17.58 10.81 -47.10
C LEU A 361 16.25 10.07 -46.83
N ARG A 362 16.25 9.01 -46.02
CA ARG A 362 15.03 8.27 -45.66
C ARG A 362 14.20 8.95 -44.58
N LEU A 363 14.83 9.72 -43.69
CA LEU A 363 14.16 10.51 -42.65
C LEU A 363 13.29 11.63 -43.25
N VAL A 364 13.79 12.33 -44.26
CA VAL A 364 13.01 13.34 -45.00
C VAL A 364 11.84 12.68 -45.73
N GLY A 365 12.06 11.51 -46.33
CA GLY A 365 11.02 10.73 -47.01
C GLY A 365 9.88 10.31 -46.06
N GLN A 366 10.19 9.69 -44.91
CA GLN A 366 9.14 9.24 -43.98
C GLN A 366 8.39 10.38 -43.29
N SER A 367 9.05 11.51 -42.99
CA SER A 367 8.38 12.72 -42.52
C SER A 367 7.35 13.23 -43.54
N ALA A 368 7.72 13.25 -44.83
CA ALA A 368 6.81 13.60 -45.91
C ALA A 368 5.65 12.60 -46.03
N TYR A 369 5.89 11.29 -45.91
CA TYR A 369 4.83 10.27 -45.93
C TYR A 369 3.88 10.37 -44.74
N HIS A 370 4.37 10.63 -43.52
CA HIS A 370 3.51 10.78 -42.34
C HIS A 370 2.68 12.06 -42.39
N THR A 371 3.25 13.13 -42.93
CA THR A 371 2.53 14.39 -43.20
C THR A 371 1.48 14.16 -44.30
N CYS A 372 1.83 13.53 -45.43
CA CYS A 372 0.89 13.16 -46.49
C CYS A 372 -0.21 12.21 -46.01
N ALA A 373 0.08 11.24 -45.12
CA ALA A 373 -0.94 10.35 -44.57
C ALA A 373 -1.91 11.09 -43.63
N LYS A 374 -1.42 12.02 -42.79
CA LYS A 374 -2.28 12.91 -41.99
C LYS A 374 -3.13 13.82 -42.88
N TYR A 375 -2.54 14.39 -43.94
CA TYR A 375 -3.30 15.17 -44.92
C TYR A 375 -4.33 14.32 -45.64
N ALA A 376 -4.01 13.10 -46.09
CA ALA A 376 -4.96 12.20 -46.76
C ALA A 376 -6.15 11.80 -45.87
N VAL A 377 -5.94 11.60 -44.57
CA VAL A 377 -7.01 11.36 -43.59
C VAL A 377 -7.88 12.61 -43.40
N LEU A 378 -7.27 13.80 -43.37
CA LEU A 378 -7.99 15.09 -43.33
C LEU A 378 -8.78 15.34 -44.63
N THR A 379 -8.24 14.97 -45.80
CA THR A 379 -8.93 15.10 -47.10
C THR A 379 -10.09 14.11 -47.22
N ARG A 380 -9.97 12.88 -46.72
CA ARG A 380 -11.10 11.93 -46.64
C ARG A 380 -12.22 12.44 -45.74
N ARG A 381 -11.89 13.13 -44.63
CA ARG A 381 -12.90 13.78 -43.77
C ARG A 381 -13.58 14.99 -44.42
N LYS A 382 -12.86 15.74 -45.25
CA LYS A 382 -13.42 16.86 -46.04
C LYS A 382 -14.29 16.36 -47.20
N ILE A 383 -13.91 15.27 -47.88
CA ILE A 383 -14.68 14.68 -48.98
C ILE A 383 -16.01 14.08 -48.48
N MET A 384 -16.04 13.50 -47.27
CA MET A 384 -17.31 13.07 -46.66
C MET A 384 -18.25 14.23 -46.27
N PHE A 385 -17.74 15.47 -46.14
CA PHE A 385 -18.57 16.65 -45.83
C PHE A 385 -19.15 17.34 -47.08
N PHE A 386 -18.73 16.97 -48.29
CA PHE A 386 -19.17 17.58 -49.55
C PHE A 386 -19.98 16.64 -50.48
N GLY A 387 -20.38 15.45 -50.01
CA GLY A 387 -21.39 14.64 -50.70
C GLY A 387 -21.01 14.11 -52.09
N LEU A 388 -19.74 13.75 -52.30
CA LEU A 388 -19.30 13.04 -53.50
C LEU A 388 -19.07 11.55 -53.20
N ASP A 389 -19.79 10.69 -53.92
CA ASP A 389 -19.78 9.23 -53.78
C ASP A 389 -18.44 8.60 -54.20
N PRO A 390 -17.76 7.81 -53.33
CA PRO A 390 -16.57 7.08 -53.68
C PRO A 390 -16.90 5.61 -53.93
N PHE A 391 -17.31 5.26 -55.15
CA PHE A 391 -17.32 3.87 -55.62
C PHE A 391 -16.06 3.59 -56.45
N MET A 392 -15.43 2.44 -56.20
CA MET A 392 -14.20 1.88 -56.82
C MET A 392 -12.88 2.25 -56.15
N ILE A 393 -12.38 1.36 -55.27
CA ILE A 393 -11.01 0.79 -55.29
C ILE A 393 -11.02 -0.45 -54.36
N ALA A 394 -10.47 -1.55 -54.86
CA ALA A 394 -10.67 -2.91 -54.40
C ALA A 394 -9.60 -3.43 -53.40
N SER A 395 -10.08 -4.27 -52.47
CA SER A 395 -9.57 -5.56 -51.94
C SER A 395 -8.13 -5.84 -51.46
N SER A 396 -8.09 -6.45 -50.24
CA SER A 396 -7.18 -7.49 -49.66
C SER A 396 -6.09 -7.09 -48.63
N PRO A 397 -5.60 -8.01 -47.74
CA PRO A 397 -6.36 -8.86 -46.81
C PRO A 397 -5.76 -8.94 -45.35
N THR A 398 -6.60 -9.42 -44.42
CA THR A 398 -6.38 -10.17 -43.15
C THR A 398 -5.16 -9.89 -42.23
N ILE A 399 -5.43 -9.48 -40.98
CA ILE A 399 -4.52 -9.65 -39.82
C ILE A 399 -5.27 -10.36 -38.69
N ALA A 400 -4.64 -11.41 -38.18
CA ALA A 400 -5.12 -12.31 -37.15
C ALA A 400 -5.09 -11.69 -35.74
N ASN A 401 -6.08 -12.08 -34.94
CA ASN A 401 -6.18 -11.82 -33.50
C ASN A 401 -5.32 -12.85 -32.73
N PRO A 402 -4.70 -12.46 -31.60
CA PRO A 402 -4.72 -13.38 -30.47
C PRO A 402 -4.95 -12.69 -29.12
N GLU A 403 -6.03 -13.09 -28.45
CA GLU A 403 -6.11 -13.07 -26.98
C GLU A 403 -5.67 -14.44 -26.46
N LEU A 404 -4.76 -14.48 -25.48
CA LEU A 404 -4.68 -15.59 -24.54
C LEU A 404 -4.11 -15.12 -23.19
N LEU A 405 -4.90 -15.30 -22.14
CA LEU A 405 -4.60 -15.06 -20.73
C LEU A 405 -3.99 -16.33 -20.11
N ILE A 406 -2.89 -16.19 -19.36
CA ILE A 406 -2.46 -17.16 -18.34
C ILE A 406 -1.96 -16.39 -17.11
N ALA A 407 -2.50 -16.74 -15.93
CA ALA A 407 -2.04 -16.28 -14.62
C ALA A 407 -1.00 -17.26 -14.04
N PRO A 408 0.03 -16.82 -13.30
CA PRO A 408 0.95 -17.73 -12.64
C PRO A 408 0.58 -17.99 -11.16
N SER A 409 0.84 -19.22 -10.75
CA SER A 409 0.86 -19.69 -9.37
C SER A 409 2.18 -19.34 -8.68
N VAL A 410 2.12 -19.23 -7.35
CA VAL A 410 3.15 -18.64 -6.48
C VAL A 410 4.12 -19.70 -5.98
N SER A 411 5.43 -19.47 -6.11
CA SER A 411 6.44 -19.93 -5.16
C SER A 411 7.64 -18.95 -5.14
N HIS A 412 8.43 -18.99 -4.08
CA HIS A 412 9.38 -17.94 -3.66
C HIS A 412 10.41 -17.53 -4.74
N GLU A 413 10.37 -16.27 -5.20
CA GLU A 413 11.29 -15.76 -6.23
C GLU A 413 11.94 -14.43 -5.84
N THR A 414 13.26 -14.35 -6.04
CA THR A 414 13.96 -13.09 -6.35
C THR A 414 13.45 -12.61 -7.72
N ALA A 415 12.62 -11.56 -7.76
CA ALA A 415 12.01 -11.11 -9.00
C ALA A 415 13.04 -10.42 -9.91
N SER A 416 13.27 -10.99 -11.10
CA SER A 416 14.10 -10.40 -12.15
C SER A 416 13.30 -9.37 -12.96
N LEU A 417 13.90 -8.22 -13.28
CA LEU A 417 13.28 -7.15 -14.07
C LEU A 417 13.13 -7.51 -15.56
N ASP A 418 13.94 -8.44 -16.06
CA ASP A 418 13.98 -8.83 -17.48
C ASP A 418 12.84 -9.79 -17.89
N GLY A 419 12.19 -10.47 -16.94
CA GLY A 419 11.07 -11.38 -17.22
C GLY A 419 11.46 -12.62 -18.04
N THR A 420 12.75 -12.91 -18.18
CA THR A 420 13.26 -14.07 -18.93
C THR A 420 13.66 -15.20 -17.97
N ILE A 421 13.00 -16.36 -18.06
CA ILE A 421 13.51 -17.62 -17.50
C ILE A 421 14.57 -18.14 -18.48
N SER A 422 15.84 -17.96 -18.16
CA SER A 422 16.97 -18.27 -19.06
C SER A 422 17.75 -19.51 -18.59
N GLU A 423 17.65 -20.61 -19.34
CA GLU A 423 18.60 -21.73 -19.30
C GLU A 423 19.79 -21.46 -20.24
N ALA A 424 20.75 -20.62 -19.83
CA ALA A 424 22.11 -20.51 -20.42
C ALA A 424 22.96 -19.50 -19.61
N PRO A 425 24.31 -19.64 -19.56
CA PRO A 425 25.14 -18.84 -18.67
C PRO A 425 25.51 -17.51 -19.33
N TYR A 426 24.72 -16.47 -19.07
CA TYR A 426 25.17 -15.09 -19.24
C TYR A 426 25.15 -14.39 -17.88
N SER A 427 26.23 -13.67 -17.60
CA SER A 427 26.52 -12.99 -16.34
C SER A 427 25.42 -11.99 -15.96
N GLN A 428 24.70 -12.31 -14.88
CA GLN A 428 23.61 -11.49 -14.33
C GLN A 428 24.13 -10.39 -13.40
N ILE A 429 23.86 -9.12 -13.73
CA ILE A 429 23.96 -8.04 -12.74
C ILE A 429 23.02 -8.42 -11.61
N VAL A 430 23.48 -8.34 -10.37
CA VAL A 430 22.61 -8.32 -9.21
C VAL A 430 23.00 -7.07 -8.47
N GLY A 431 22.41 -5.95 -8.87
CA GLY A 431 22.46 -4.73 -8.08
C GLY A 431 21.74 -5.01 -6.77
N VAL A 432 22.49 -5.32 -5.71
CA VAL A 432 21.94 -5.38 -4.36
C VAL A 432 21.74 -3.94 -3.90
N ILE A 433 20.58 -3.39 -4.24
CA ILE A 433 20.14 -2.09 -3.81
C ILE A 433 19.28 -2.32 -2.56
N GLN A 434 19.85 -2.04 -1.37
CA GLN A 434 19.12 -2.10 -0.10
C GLN A 434 18.47 -0.74 0.17
N GLY A 435 17.14 -0.73 0.31
CA GLY A 435 16.33 0.41 0.74
C GLY A 435 16.30 0.62 2.26
#